data_AF-A0A1F6E8C8-F1
#
_entry.id   AF-A0A1F6E8C8-F1
#
_cell.length_a   1.000
_cell.length_b   1.000
_cell.length_c   1.000
_cell.angle_alpha   90.00
_cell.angle_beta   90.00
_cell.angle_gamma   90.00
#
_symmetry.space_group_name_H-M   'P 1'
#
loop_
_entity.id
_entity.type
_entity.pdbx_description
1 polymer ?
#
loop_
_entity_poly.entity_id
_entity_poly.type
_entity_poly.pdbx_seq_one_letter_code
_entity_poly.pdbx_strand_id
1 'polypeptide(L)'
;MRSMAEWQRALGEAAKRKFPDSRWSQSDRLASIRKQLEDVEASFKVESGEMKSDDHRHQDSDHRIAALIADILILAQTRGTDVEAELQKVLEWFESRDGQT
;
A
#
# COMPACT_ATOMS: atom_id res chain seq x y z
N MET A 1 18.82 -2.29 -7.31
CA MET A 1 17.44 -1.88 -6.96
C MET A 1 16.53 -3.02 -7.33
N ARG A 2 15.50 -3.34 -6.53
CA ARG A 2 14.57 -4.43 -6.86
C ARG A 2 13.53 -3.96 -7.88
N SER A 3 13.10 -4.82 -8.80
CA SER A 3 11.93 -4.58 -9.65
C SER A 3 10.62 -4.63 -8.85
N MET A 4 9.49 -4.21 -9.44
CA MET A 4 8.21 -4.28 -8.74
C MET A 4 7.81 -5.73 -8.45
N ALA A 5 8.04 -6.62 -9.41
CA ALA A 5 7.79 -8.06 -9.24
C ALA A 5 8.65 -8.67 -8.12
N GLU A 6 9.91 -8.23 -7.98
CA GLU A 6 10.79 -8.63 -6.89
C GLU A 6 10.30 -8.10 -5.53
N TRP A 7 9.81 -6.85 -5.49
CA TRP A 7 9.20 -6.28 -4.30
C TRP A 7 7.93 -7.00 -3.87
N GLN A 8 7.00 -7.24 -4.79
CA GLN A 8 5.78 -8.02 -4.53
C GLN A 8 6.15 -9.38 -3.93
N ARG A 9 7.02 -10.14 -4.59
CA ARG A 9 7.45 -11.46 -4.11
C ARG A 9 8.07 -11.38 -2.71
N ALA A 10 9.00 -10.46 -2.49
CA ALA A 10 9.70 -10.34 -1.21
C ALA A 10 8.74 -9.96 -0.06
N LEU A 11 7.81 -9.04 -0.31
CA LEU A 11 6.82 -8.60 0.68
C LEU A 11 5.79 -9.69 0.97
N GLY A 12 5.29 -10.37 -0.05
CA GLY A 12 4.37 -11.51 0.12
C GLY A 12 4.99 -12.65 0.92
N GLU A 13 6.23 -13.03 0.62
CA GLU A 13 6.93 -14.07 1.39
C GLU A 13 7.27 -13.62 2.81
N ALA A 14 7.64 -12.35 3.00
CA ALA A 14 7.84 -11.80 4.34
C ALA A 14 6.54 -11.79 5.16
N ALA A 15 5.40 -11.42 4.55
CA ALA A 15 4.09 -11.42 5.19
C ALA A 15 3.67 -12.84 5.59
N LYS A 16 3.85 -13.83 4.72
CA LYS A 16 3.60 -15.25 5.04
C LYS A 16 4.46 -15.72 6.21
N ARG A 17 5.74 -15.37 6.25
CA ARG A 17 6.62 -15.75 7.38
C ARG A 17 6.23 -15.07 8.69
N LYS A 18 5.83 -13.80 8.64
CA LYS A 18 5.43 -13.04 9.83
C LYS A 18 4.07 -13.48 10.37
N PHE A 19 3.19 -13.93 9.48
CA PHE A 19 1.83 -14.36 9.81
C PHE A 19 1.54 -15.73 9.17
N PRO A 20 2.21 -16.82 9.62
CA PRO A 20 2.17 -18.13 8.95
C PRO A 20 0.78 -18.77 8.97
N ASP A 21 -0.02 -18.49 10.00
CA ASP A 21 -1.39 -18.99 10.12
C ASP A 21 -2.45 -18.02 9.59
N SER A 22 -2.03 -16.94 8.92
CA SER A 22 -2.98 -15.96 8.39
C SER A 22 -3.77 -16.54 7.23
N ARG A 23 -5.04 -16.86 7.49
CA ARG A 23 -6.05 -17.13 6.46
C ARG A 23 -6.63 -15.83 5.90
N TRP A 24 -5.81 -14.80 5.77
CA TRP A 24 -6.29 -13.49 5.35
C TRP A 24 -6.89 -13.59 3.96
N SER A 25 -8.19 -13.35 3.91
CA SER A 25 -8.93 -13.20 2.67
C SER A 25 -8.55 -11.89 1.97
N GLN A 26 -8.97 -11.75 0.72
CA GLN A 26 -8.85 -10.45 0.02
C GLN A 26 -9.58 -9.35 0.79
N SER A 27 -10.72 -9.66 1.43
CA SER A 27 -11.46 -8.71 2.26
C SER A 27 -10.69 -8.28 3.51
N ASP A 28 -9.99 -9.20 4.17
CA ASP A 28 -9.13 -8.87 5.32
C ASP A 28 -7.98 -7.95 4.90
N ARG A 29 -7.39 -8.20 3.72
CA ARG A 29 -6.35 -7.33 3.16
C ARG A 29 -6.90 -5.94 2.82
N LEU A 30 -8.09 -5.85 2.24
CA LEU A 30 -8.76 -4.56 1.99
C LEU A 30 -9.06 -3.80 3.28
N ALA A 31 -9.48 -4.49 4.34
CA ALA A 31 -9.66 -3.89 5.65
C ALA A 31 -8.33 -3.36 6.23
N SER A 32 -7.23 -4.10 6.06
CA SER A 32 -5.89 -3.65 6.44
C SER A 32 -5.47 -2.40 5.67
N ILE A 33 -5.69 -2.36 4.35
CA ILE A 33 -5.41 -1.20 3.49
C ILE A 33 -6.17 0.04 3.99
N ARG A 34 -7.46 -0.10 4.32
CA ARG A 34 -8.25 1.01 4.87
C ARG A 34 -7.64 1.55 6.17
N LYS A 35 -7.24 0.66 7.08
CA LYS A 35 -6.58 1.05 8.33
C LYS A 35 -5.21 1.72 8.08
N GLN A 36 -4.43 1.23 7.12
CA GLN A 36 -3.15 1.88 6.76
C GLN A 36 -3.38 3.28 6.18
N LEU A 37 -4.44 3.49 5.40
CA LEU A 37 -4.81 4.81 4.90
C LEU A 37 -5.17 5.76 6.06
N GLU A 38 -5.96 5.29 7.03
CA GLU A 38 -6.28 6.06 8.25
C GLU A 38 -5.01 6.42 9.04
N ASP A 39 -4.07 5.47 9.18
CA ASP A 39 -2.78 5.71 9.84
C ASP A 39 -1.93 6.75 9.05
N VAL A 40 -1.97 6.76 7.70
CA VAL A 40 -1.31 7.78 6.85
C VAL A 40 -1.93 9.15 7.08
N GLU A 41 -3.27 9.26 7.04
CA GLU A 41 -3.97 10.52 7.29
C GLU A 41 -3.66 11.08 8.68
N ALA A 42 -3.63 10.20 9.69
CA ALA A 42 -3.24 10.55 11.04
C ALA A 42 -1.79 11.06 11.10
N SER A 43 -0.86 10.40 10.40
CA SER A 43 0.54 10.84 10.36
C SER A 43 0.70 12.23 9.74
N PHE A 44 -0.02 12.55 8.65
CA PHE A 44 0.03 13.87 8.05
C PHE A 44 -0.51 14.96 8.97
N LYS A 45 -1.57 14.67 9.74
CA LYS A 45 -2.11 15.62 10.73
C LYS A 45 -1.14 15.86 11.89
N VAL A 46 -0.36 14.86 12.28
CA VAL A 46 0.71 15.04 13.28
C VAL A 46 1.83 15.89 12.69
N GLU A 47 2.26 15.58 11.47
CA GLU A 47 3.32 16.31 10.76
C GLU A 47 2.96 17.78 10.51
N SER A 48 1.71 18.08 10.14
CA SER A 48 1.23 19.45 9.94
C SER A 48 0.93 20.20 11.24
N GLY A 49 0.93 19.52 12.39
CA GLY A 49 0.62 20.09 13.70
C GLY A 49 -0.88 20.24 13.99
N GLU A 50 -1.76 19.74 13.12
CA GLU A 50 -3.22 19.71 13.32
C GLU A 50 -3.66 18.73 14.42
N MET A 51 -2.83 17.73 14.73
CA MET A 51 -3.10 16.71 15.74
C MET A 51 -1.85 16.45 16.59
N LYS A 52 -2.06 16.12 17.87
CA LYS A 52 -1.04 15.48 18.71
C LYS A 52 -1.38 14.01 18.87
N SER A 53 -0.38 13.15 18.74
CA SER A 53 -0.53 11.72 18.97
C SER A 53 0.77 11.16 19.55
N ASP A 54 0.65 10.24 20.51
CA ASP A 54 1.79 9.49 21.05
C ASP A 54 1.94 8.11 20.37
N ASP A 55 1.07 7.79 19.39
CA ASP A 55 1.20 6.55 18.64
C ASP A 55 2.39 6.65 17.69
N HIS A 56 3.35 5.74 17.87
CA HIS A 56 4.53 5.60 17.01
C HIS A 56 4.19 5.48 15.51
N ARG A 57 3.01 4.95 15.17
CA ARG A 57 2.57 4.84 13.77
C ARG A 57 2.34 6.20 13.12
N HIS A 58 2.03 7.24 13.89
CA HIS A 58 1.75 8.58 13.35
C HIS A 58 2.99 9.48 13.30
N GLN A 59 4.15 9.00 13.76
CA GLN A 59 5.38 9.81 13.88
C GLN A 59 6.30 9.73 12.66
N ASP A 60 5.98 8.86 11.69
CA ASP A 60 6.81 8.61 10.50
C ASP A 60 5.89 8.39 9.29
N SER A 61 5.55 9.50 8.61
CA SER A 61 4.61 9.53 7.50
C SER A 61 5.12 8.75 6.29
N ASP A 62 6.41 8.85 5.97
CA ASP A 62 7.06 8.09 4.90
C ASP A 62 6.97 6.57 5.15
N HIS A 63 7.24 6.13 6.37
CA HIS A 63 7.11 4.72 6.72
C HIS A 63 5.65 4.23 6.67
N ARG A 64 4.66 5.10 6.95
CA ARG A 64 3.24 4.76 6.79
C ARG A 64 2.84 4.62 5.32
N ILE A 65 3.29 5.53 4.46
CA ILE A 65 3.10 5.41 3.01
C ILE A 65 3.70 4.10 2.51
N ALA A 66 4.92 3.75 2.94
CA ALA A 66 5.57 2.50 2.57
C ALA A 66 4.78 1.26 3.03
N ALA A 67 4.20 1.30 4.24
CA ALA A 67 3.36 0.22 4.76
C ALA A 67 2.06 0.05 3.96
N LEU A 68 1.41 1.15 3.58
CA LEU A 68 0.23 1.14 2.71
C LEU A 68 0.56 0.52 1.33
N ILE A 69 1.65 0.97 0.71
CA ILE A 69 2.12 0.42 -0.58
C ILE A 69 2.38 -1.08 -0.45
N ALA A 70 3.01 -1.53 0.64
CA ALA A 70 3.28 -2.94 0.85
C ALA A 70 1.99 -3.79 0.90
N ASP A 71 0.95 -3.32 1.59
CA ASP A 71 -0.33 -4.03 1.66
C ASP A 71 -1.04 -4.09 0.28
N ILE A 72 -0.96 -3.02 -0.51
CA ILE A 72 -1.47 -2.99 -1.89
C ILE A 72 -0.72 -3.99 -2.77
N LEU A 73 0.61 -4.04 -2.69
CA LEU A 73 1.42 -4.98 -3.46
C LEU A 73 1.15 -6.45 -3.10
N ILE A 74 0.92 -6.74 -1.81
CA ILE A 74 0.52 -8.07 -1.34
C ILE A 74 -0.88 -8.45 -1.87
N LEU A 75 -1.82 -7.51 -1.89
CA LEU A 75 -3.14 -7.73 -2.49
C LEU A 75 -3.04 -8.06 -3.98
N ALA A 76 -2.27 -7.25 -4.72
CA ALA A 76 -2.04 -7.44 -6.15
C ALA A 76 -1.40 -8.81 -6.42
N GLN A 77 -0.39 -9.21 -5.63
CA GLN A 77 0.21 -10.54 -5.74
C GLN A 77 -0.80 -11.65 -5.48
N THR A 78 -1.69 -11.48 -4.49
CA THR A 78 -2.74 -12.47 -4.16
C THR A 78 -3.73 -12.66 -5.32
N ARG A 79 -3.93 -11.62 -6.14
CA ARG A 79 -4.76 -11.67 -7.35
C ARG A 79 -4.02 -12.13 -8.60
N GLY A 80 -2.69 -12.30 -8.54
CA GLY A 80 -1.86 -12.57 -9.71
C GLY A 80 -1.77 -11.38 -10.66
N THR A 81 -1.91 -10.15 -10.16
CA THR A 81 -1.85 -8.93 -10.97
C THR A 81 -0.42 -8.62 -11.41
N ASP A 82 -0.24 -8.37 -12.70
CA ASP A 82 0.96 -7.74 -13.25
C ASP A 82 0.90 -6.23 -12.98
N VAL A 83 1.52 -5.81 -11.88
CA VAL A 83 1.44 -4.41 -11.43
C VAL A 83 2.14 -3.45 -12.38
N GLU A 84 3.23 -3.87 -13.03
CA GLU A 84 3.95 -3.00 -13.96
C GLU A 84 3.09 -2.72 -15.20
N ALA A 85 2.43 -3.75 -15.74
CA ALA A 85 1.51 -3.58 -16.86
C ALA A 85 0.28 -2.72 -16.50
N GLU A 86 -0.31 -2.89 -15.31
CA GLU A 86 -1.45 -2.07 -14.88
C GLU A 86 -1.04 -0.62 -14.59
N LEU A 87 0.13 -0.39 -14.00
CA LEU A 87 0.65 0.98 -13.79
C LEU A 87 0.92 1.69 -15.11
N GLN A 88 1.40 0.99 -16.14
CA GLN A 88 1.57 1.55 -17.48
C GLN A 88 0.24 2.05 -18.05
N LYS A 89 -0.85 1.27 -17.93
CA LYS A 89 -2.19 1.72 -18.36
C LYS A 89 -2.69 2.94 -17.59
N VAL A 90 -2.43 2.98 -16.28
CA VAL A 90 -2.79 4.14 -15.44
C VAL A 90 -1.99 5.37 -15.83
N LEU A 91 -0.69 5.22 -16.12
CA LEU A 91 0.17 6.30 -16.61
C LEU A 91 -0.34 6.83 -17.95
N GLU A 92 -0.61 5.94 -18.91
CA GLU A 92 -1.19 6.30 -20.21
C GLU A 92 -2.51 7.06 -20.06
N TRP A 93 -3.35 6.66 -19.09
CA TRP A 93 -4.58 7.39 -18.78
C TRP A 93 -4.30 8.82 -18.24
N PHE A 94 -3.36 8.99 -17.32
CA PHE A 94 -2.96 10.32 -16.82
C PHE A 94 -2.35 11.21 -17.91
N GLU A 95 -1.62 10.62 -18.84
CA GLU A 95 -0.96 11.34 -19.95
C GLU A 95 -1.92 11.62 -21.12
N SER A 96 -3.02 10.87 -21.21
CA SER A 96 -4.06 11.13 -22.20
C SER A 96 -4.70 12.49 -21.94
N ARG A 97 -4.78 13.32 -22.98
CA ARG A 97 -5.43 14.64 -22.90
C ARG A 97 -6.96 14.57 -22.83
N ASP A 98 -7.51 13.37 -22.90
CA ASP A 98 -8.94 13.11 -23.02
C ASP A 98 -9.57 12.76 -21.67
N GLY A 99 -9.54 13.75 -20.77
CA GLY A 99 -10.52 13.90 -19.69
C GLY A 99 -11.83 14.54 -20.19
N GLN A 100 -12.35 14.14 -21.35
CA GLN A 100 -13.67 14.56 -21.85
C GLN A 100 -14.45 13.37 -22.42
N THR A 101 -15.20 12.68 -21.56
CA THR A 101 -16.68 12.62 -21.62
C THR A 101 -17.24 11.99 -20.37
#